data_AF-A0A9J6P9C8-F1
#
_entry.id   AF-A0A9J6P9C8-F1
#
_cell.length_a   1.000
_cell.length_b   1.000
_cell.length_c   1.000
_cell.angle_alpha   90.00
_cell.angle_beta   90.00
_cell.angle_gamma   90.00
#
_symmetry.space_group_name_H-M   'P 1'
#
loop_
_entity.id
_entity.type
_entity.pdbx_description
1 polymer ?
#
loop_
_entity_poly.entity_id
_entity_poly.type
_entity_poly.pdbx_seq_one_letter_code
_entity_poly.pdbx_strand_id
1 'polypeptide(L)'
;MGGIIWLASYPKSGNTWTRAFLHNLLTNPAQPVDVNELDKFTLGESARSWYERHATKPLESMTLDEIVALRAQVHRDFTRVSPDSVFVKTHNFLGERGGHPIHNMEVTAGAIYIVRNPLDVVISMTHHFGLSVDDAIAMMNNPLADTDLTERHVPQLLNTWSVHVTSWAREERPGLHIMRYEDMLEKPVKTFGKLARFLGLDPPKERLQKAIRYSSFRVLKEQEKAKGFKERSATAKAFFREGTRDQWRKLLTPAQIERIVADHGEQMARFGYVPKVIPKQGAA
;
A
#
# COMPACT_ATOMS: atom_id res chain seq x y z
N MET A 1 24.40 -4.77 -9.22
CA MET A 1 23.78 -5.41 -8.04
C MET A 1 22.34 -4.94 -7.99
N GLY A 2 21.37 -5.84 -7.80
CA GLY A 2 19.96 -5.47 -7.70
C GLY A 2 19.69 -4.47 -6.58
N GLY A 3 18.68 -3.61 -6.76
CA GLY A 3 18.24 -2.65 -5.74
C GLY A 3 16.82 -2.93 -5.28
N ILE A 4 16.29 -2.08 -4.40
CA ILE A 4 14.92 -2.17 -3.92
C ILE A 4 13.97 -1.47 -4.91
N ILE A 5 12.91 -2.17 -5.31
CA ILE A 5 11.75 -1.57 -5.95
C ILE A 5 10.62 -1.51 -4.92
N TRP A 6 10.33 -0.30 -4.43
CA TRP A 6 9.29 -0.09 -3.42
C TRP A 6 7.90 -0.29 -3.99
N LEU A 7 7.08 -1.11 -3.35
CA LEU A 7 5.62 -1.14 -3.54
C LEU A 7 5.00 -0.33 -2.42
N ALA A 8 4.89 0.98 -2.64
CA ALA A 8 4.47 1.95 -1.66
C ALA A 8 3.00 2.34 -1.85
N SER A 9 2.26 2.48 -0.74
CA SER A 9 0.91 3.02 -0.77
C SER A 9 0.48 3.43 0.63
N TYR A 10 -0.37 4.46 0.76
CA TYR A 10 -1.10 4.64 2.02
C TYR A 10 -1.89 3.36 2.33
N PRO A 11 -2.07 2.96 3.61
CA PRO A 11 -2.85 1.78 3.95
C PRO A 11 -4.18 1.72 3.20
N LYS A 12 -4.56 0.51 2.77
CA LYS A 12 -5.84 0.22 2.08
C LYS A 12 -5.99 0.79 0.66
N SER A 13 -4.88 1.11 0.00
CA SER A 13 -4.88 1.64 -1.37
C SER A 13 -4.69 0.59 -2.49
N GLY A 14 -4.58 -0.70 -2.17
CA GLY A 14 -4.49 -1.78 -3.19
C GLY A 14 -3.14 -2.49 -3.33
N ASN A 15 -2.28 -2.40 -2.31
CA ASN A 15 -0.96 -3.04 -2.31
C ASN A 15 -1.03 -4.57 -2.50
N THR A 16 -1.89 -5.27 -1.74
CA THR A 16 -2.08 -6.73 -1.85
C THR A 16 -2.45 -7.17 -3.26
N TRP A 17 -3.31 -6.40 -3.95
CA TRP A 17 -3.71 -6.70 -5.32
C TRP A 17 -2.51 -6.56 -6.29
N THR A 18 -1.74 -5.48 -6.18
CA THR A 18 -0.55 -5.26 -7.01
C THR A 18 0.51 -6.33 -6.78
N ARG A 19 0.75 -6.75 -5.53
CA ARG A 19 1.65 -7.87 -5.19
C ARG A 19 1.20 -9.18 -5.82
N ALA A 20 -0.08 -9.52 -5.69
CA ALA A 20 -0.64 -10.72 -6.31
C ALA A 20 -0.53 -10.68 -7.84
N PHE A 21 -0.77 -9.52 -8.46
CA PHE A 21 -0.56 -9.34 -9.88
C PHE A 21 0.90 -9.58 -10.28
N LEU A 22 1.85 -8.90 -9.63
CA LEU A 22 3.28 -9.02 -9.95
C LEU A 22 3.78 -10.45 -9.78
N HIS A 23 3.39 -11.12 -8.70
CA HIS A 23 3.78 -12.50 -8.44
C HIS A 23 3.24 -13.43 -9.54
N ASN A 24 1.93 -13.37 -9.86
CA ASN A 24 1.35 -14.15 -10.95
C ASN A 24 1.97 -13.81 -12.33
N LEU A 25 2.30 -12.54 -12.57
CA LEU A 25 2.93 -12.12 -13.81
C LEU A 25 4.31 -12.72 -13.93
N LEU A 26 5.15 -12.60 -12.91
CA LEU A 26 6.58 -12.92 -12.97
C LEU A 26 6.84 -14.43 -12.89
N THR A 27 6.06 -15.18 -12.10
CA THR A 27 6.22 -16.65 -12.02
C THR A 27 5.36 -17.41 -13.03
N ASN A 28 4.39 -16.74 -13.66
CA ASN A 28 3.51 -17.32 -14.69
C ASN A 28 2.90 -18.70 -14.34
N PRO A 29 2.40 -18.92 -13.11
CA PRO A 29 2.04 -20.25 -12.63
C PRO A 29 0.82 -20.82 -13.37
N ALA A 30 0.60 -22.13 -13.23
CA ALA A 30 -0.57 -22.82 -13.76
C ALA A 30 -1.87 -22.55 -12.97
N GLN A 31 -1.74 -22.12 -11.71
CA GLN A 31 -2.83 -21.76 -10.81
C GLN A 31 -2.52 -20.41 -10.14
N PRO A 32 -3.54 -19.67 -9.65
CA PRO A 32 -3.30 -18.43 -8.91
C PRO A 32 -2.35 -18.66 -7.74
N VAL A 33 -1.38 -17.76 -7.56
CA VAL A 33 -0.51 -17.77 -6.37
C VAL A 33 -1.34 -17.67 -5.09
N ASP A 34 -0.87 -18.34 -4.04
CA ASP A 34 -1.51 -18.28 -2.73
C ASP A 34 -1.29 -16.89 -2.12
N VAL A 35 -2.38 -16.25 -1.69
CA VAL A 35 -2.39 -14.92 -1.07
C VAL A 35 -1.56 -14.87 0.21
N ASN A 36 -1.39 -16.01 0.91
CA ASN A 36 -0.54 -16.11 2.09
C ASN A 36 0.94 -16.31 1.78
N GLU A 37 1.32 -16.39 0.49
CA GLU A 37 2.70 -16.55 0.04
C GLU A 37 3.24 -15.33 -0.72
N LEU A 38 2.51 -14.21 -0.68
CA LEU A 38 2.93 -12.97 -1.35
C LEU A 38 4.24 -12.39 -0.80
N ASP A 39 4.66 -12.77 0.41
CA ASP A 39 5.92 -12.38 1.04
C ASP A 39 7.14 -13.17 0.55
N LYS A 40 6.93 -14.31 -0.13
CA LYS A 40 8.02 -15.04 -0.79
C LYS A 40 8.63 -14.24 -1.95
N PHE A 41 7.82 -13.39 -2.59
CA PHE A 41 8.24 -12.60 -3.75
C PHE A 41 8.33 -11.10 -3.46
N THR A 42 7.58 -10.61 -2.46
CA THR A 42 7.63 -9.20 -2.03
C THR A 42 7.85 -9.13 -0.54
N LEU A 43 9.04 -8.71 -0.13
CA LEU A 43 9.40 -8.54 1.27
C LEU A 43 8.51 -7.47 1.93
N GLY A 44 8.22 -7.64 3.22
CA GLY A 44 7.58 -6.60 4.01
C GLY A 44 8.62 -5.72 4.70
N GLU A 45 8.66 -4.42 4.39
CA GLU A 45 9.61 -3.48 4.98
C GLU A 45 9.53 -3.44 6.50
N SER A 46 8.31 -3.56 7.05
CA SER A 46 8.07 -3.48 8.48
C SER A 46 8.21 -4.82 9.21
N ALA A 47 8.59 -5.91 8.54
CA ALA A 47 8.66 -7.22 9.17
C ALA A 47 9.72 -7.25 10.29
N ARG A 48 9.25 -7.51 11.51
CA ARG A 48 10.03 -7.42 12.77
C ARG A 48 11.34 -8.19 12.73
N SER A 49 11.31 -9.39 12.15
CA SER A 49 12.46 -10.31 12.10
C SER A 49 13.68 -9.78 11.33
N TRP A 50 13.55 -8.70 10.56
CA TRP A 50 14.69 -8.03 9.95
C TRP A 50 15.36 -7.05 10.90
N TYR A 51 14.58 -6.35 11.72
CA TYR A 51 15.06 -5.36 12.68
C TYR A 51 15.74 -6.03 13.86
N GLU A 52 15.21 -7.16 14.32
CA GLU A 52 15.81 -7.94 15.43
C GLU A 52 17.24 -8.41 15.14
N ARG A 53 17.66 -8.48 13.87
CA ARG A 53 19.03 -8.84 13.48
C ARG A 53 20.06 -7.75 13.78
N HIS A 54 19.59 -6.50 13.82
CA HIS A 54 20.44 -5.31 14.02
C HIS A 54 20.18 -4.65 15.38
N ALA A 55 19.08 -4.98 16.04
CA ALA A 55 18.73 -4.43 17.34
C ALA A 55 19.72 -4.88 18.43
N THR A 56 20.19 -3.94 19.25
CA THR A 56 21.10 -4.22 20.36
C THR A 56 20.38 -4.52 21.69
N LYS A 57 19.06 -4.32 21.71
CA LYS A 57 18.16 -4.53 22.85
C LYS A 57 16.77 -4.93 22.31
N PRO A 58 15.86 -5.48 23.14
CA PRO A 58 14.50 -5.79 22.70
C PRO A 58 13.81 -4.57 22.08
N LEU A 59 13.10 -4.75 20.96
CA LEU A 59 12.46 -3.65 20.22
C LEU A 59 11.47 -2.86 21.08
N GLU A 60 10.83 -3.51 22.04
CA GLU A 60 9.93 -2.91 23.04
C GLU A 60 10.61 -1.88 23.95
N SER A 61 11.93 -1.99 24.10
CA SER A 61 12.77 -1.08 24.89
C SER A 61 13.46 0.00 24.03
N MET A 62 13.20 0.00 22.73
CA MET A 62 13.73 0.98 21.78
C MET A 62 12.75 2.14 21.60
N THR A 63 13.28 3.35 21.44
CA THR A 63 12.48 4.47 20.96
C THR A 63 12.16 4.30 19.48
N LEU A 64 11.13 4.99 18.99
CA LEU A 64 10.79 4.97 17.56
C LEU A 64 11.96 5.44 16.69
N ASP A 65 12.72 6.44 17.14
CA ASP A 65 13.87 6.98 16.40
C ASP A 65 15.00 5.95 16.33
N GLU A 66 15.25 5.20 17.41
CA GLU A 66 16.21 4.08 17.41
C GLU A 66 15.77 2.97 16.43
N ILE A 67 14.47 2.64 16.35
CA ILE A 67 13.96 1.67 15.37
C ILE A 67 14.10 2.20 13.94
N VAL A 68 13.82 3.48 13.69
CA VAL A 68 13.98 4.11 12.38
C VAL A 68 15.44 4.06 11.93
N ALA A 69 16.40 4.28 12.85
CA ALA A 69 17.83 4.24 12.55
C ALA A 69 18.29 2.89 11.99
N LEU A 70 17.62 1.77 12.37
CA LEU A 70 17.94 0.43 11.86
C LEU A 70 17.56 0.23 10.39
N ARG A 71 16.63 1.03 9.83
CA ARG A 71 16.09 0.84 8.48
C ARG A 71 17.17 0.83 7.41
N ALA A 72 18.18 1.68 7.53
CA ALA A 72 19.25 1.74 6.55
C ALA A 72 20.01 0.41 6.41
N GLN A 73 20.23 -0.30 7.51
CA GLN A 73 20.87 -1.62 7.54
C GLN A 73 19.91 -2.72 7.05
N VAL A 74 18.66 -2.71 7.52
CA VAL A 74 17.60 -3.63 7.05
C VAL A 74 17.43 -3.57 5.53
N HIS A 75 17.41 -2.37 4.95
CA HIS A 75 17.29 -2.20 3.51
C HIS A 75 18.50 -2.74 2.74
N ARG A 76 19.72 -2.63 3.30
CA ARG A 76 20.91 -3.26 2.70
C ARG A 76 20.83 -4.78 2.77
N ASP A 77 20.17 -5.35 3.76
CA ASP A 77 19.95 -6.80 3.81
C ASP A 77 18.93 -7.28 2.79
N PHE A 78 17.90 -6.48 2.49
CA PHE A 78 16.93 -6.82 1.44
C PHE A 78 17.62 -7.04 0.08
N THR A 79 18.60 -6.21 -0.28
CA THR A 79 19.33 -6.36 -1.56
C THR A 79 20.28 -7.56 -1.59
N ARG A 80 20.46 -8.26 -0.47
CA ARG A 80 21.27 -9.49 -0.39
C ARG A 80 20.44 -10.76 -0.51
N VAL A 81 19.10 -10.65 -0.48
CA VAL A 81 18.20 -11.81 -0.62
C VAL A 81 18.23 -12.39 -2.04
N SER A 82 18.52 -11.57 -3.03
CA SER A 82 18.58 -11.95 -4.45
C SER A 82 19.69 -11.17 -5.16
N PRO A 83 20.37 -11.75 -6.16
CA PRO A 83 21.27 -10.98 -7.03
C PRO A 83 20.54 -9.92 -7.86
N ASP A 84 19.26 -10.15 -8.14
CA ASP A 84 18.37 -9.24 -8.86
C ASP A 84 17.66 -8.26 -7.92
N SER A 85 17.01 -7.24 -8.49
CA SER A 85 16.22 -6.28 -7.72
C SER A 85 15.07 -6.97 -6.97
N VAL A 86 14.78 -6.49 -5.77
CA VAL A 86 13.77 -7.06 -4.87
C VAL A 86 12.58 -6.12 -4.74
N PHE A 87 11.37 -6.67 -4.74
CA PHE A 87 10.16 -5.90 -4.42
C PHE A 87 9.97 -5.83 -2.92
N VAL A 88 9.75 -4.63 -2.39
CA VAL A 88 9.55 -4.41 -0.95
C VAL A 88 8.29 -3.59 -0.72
N LYS A 89 7.32 -4.17 0.00
CA LYS A 89 6.07 -3.52 0.41
C LYS A 89 6.33 -2.57 1.57
N THR A 90 5.81 -1.35 1.48
CA THR A 90 5.88 -0.34 2.54
C THR A 90 4.59 0.48 2.62
N HIS A 91 4.21 0.88 3.84
CA HIS A 91 3.19 1.92 4.09
C HIS A 91 3.80 3.18 4.71
N ASN A 92 5.13 3.28 4.77
CA ASN A 92 5.77 4.48 5.26
C ASN A 92 5.63 5.62 4.24
N PHE A 93 5.44 6.85 4.73
CA PHE A 93 5.68 8.03 3.89
C PHE A 93 7.17 8.12 3.53
N LEU A 94 7.49 8.81 2.43
CA LEU A 94 8.88 9.03 2.02
C LEU A 94 9.45 10.27 2.74
N GLY A 95 10.33 10.06 3.71
CA GLY A 95 10.96 11.16 4.43
C GLY A 95 11.93 10.67 5.48
N GLU A 96 12.04 11.41 6.58
CA GLU A 96 12.95 11.11 7.70
C GLU A 96 12.26 11.28 9.05
N ARG A 97 12.85 10.67 10.08
CA ARG A 97 12.50 10.91 11.49
C ARG A 97 13.76 10.83 12.34
N GLY A 98 13.92 11.78 13.25
CA GLY A 98 15.09 11.84 14.15
C GLY A 98 16.42 11.95 13.39
N GLY A 99 16.43 12.57 12.20
CA GLY A 99 17.60 12.64 11.33
C GLY A 99 17.93 11.35 10.58
N HIS A 100 17.07 10.32 10.66
CA HIS A 100 17.25 9.05 9.97
C HIS A 100 16.26 8.92 8.79
N PRO A 101 16.73 8.60 7.57
CA PRO A 101 15.86 8.41 6.43
C PRO A 101 15.01 7.15 6.61
N ILE A 102 13.72 7.27 6.32
CA ILE A 102 12.77 6.15 6.41
C ILE A 102 12.96 5.17 5.24
N HIS A 103 13.45 5.63 4.09
CA HIS A 103 13.82 4.76 2.97
C HIS A 103 15.28 5.02 2.59
N ASN A 104 16.06 3.96 2.42
CA ASN A 104 17.47 4.10 2.07
C ASN A 104 17.61 4.27 0.55
N MET A 105 17.83 5.49 0.10
CA MET A 105 17.92 5.82 -1.33
C MET A 105 19.19 5.27 -2.00
N GLU A 106 20.26 4.98 -1.25
CA GLU A 106 21.51 4.39 -1.80
C GLU A 106 21.29 3.00 -2.40
N VAL A 107 20.30 2.26 -1.88
CA VAL A 107 19.97 0.90 -2.32
C VAL A 107 18.60 0.84 -3.02
N THR A 108 18.01 1.98 -3.36
CA THR A 108 16.71 2.05 -4.03
C THR A 108 16.90 2.11 -5.55
N ALA A 109 16.32 1.15 -6.27
CA ALA A 109 16.27 1.14 -7.73
C ALA A 109 15.06 1.91 -8.29
N GLY A 110 13.95 1.96 -7.55
CA GLY A 110 12.76 2.68 -7.97
C GLY A 110 11.56 2.44 -7.05
N ALA A 111 10.40 2.94 -7.45
CA ALA A 111 9.16 2.79 -6.70
C ALA A 111 7.94 2.69 -7.61
N ILE A 112 6.96 1.91 -7.15
CA ILE A 112 5.60 1.85 -7.65
C ILE A 112 4.71 2.39 -6.53
N TYR A 113 4.06 3.52 -6.78
CA TYR A 113 3.17 4.18 -5.84
C TYR A 113 1.71 3.97 -6.25
N ILE A 114 0.92 3.42 -5.32
CA ILE A 114 -0.51 3.20 -5.54
C ILE A 114 -1.28 4.23 -4.72
N VAL A 115 -2.02 5.10 -5.42
CA VAL A 115 -2.91 6.09 -4.81
C VAL A 115 -4.37 5.62 -4.94
N ARG A 116 -5.17 5.91 -3.93
CA ARG A 116 -6.61 5.63 -3.92
C ARG A 116 -7.36 6.85 -3.39
N ASN A 117 -8.59 7.05 -3.86
CA ASN A 117 -9.46 8.12 -3.39
C ASN A 117 -9.57 8.09 -1.85
N PRO A 118 -9.19 9.18 -1.14
CA PRO A 118 -9.20 9.19 0.33
C PRO A 118 -10.61 8.95 0.90
N LEU A 119 -11.66 9.33 0.19
CA LEU A 119 -13.05 9.08 0.58
C LEU A 119 -13.35 7.58 0.71
N ASP A 120 -12.81 6.73 -0.18
CA ASP A 120 -12.94 5.27 -0.08
C ASP A 120 -11.89 4.64 0.85
N VAL A 121 -10.73 5.29 1.03
CA VAL A 121 -9.70 4.84 1.98
C VAL A 121 -10.23 4.86 3.41
N VAL A 122 -10.89 5.96 3.83
CA VAL A 122 -11.50 6.09 5.16
C VAL A 122 -12.39 4.89 5.48
N ILE A 123 -13.30 4.53 4.56
CA ILE A 123 -14.19 3.38 4.75
C ILE A 123 -13.40 2.08 4.85
N SER A 124 -12.36 1.90 4.03
CA SER A 124 -11.56 0.69 4.11
C SER A 124 -10.73 0.61 5.40
N MET A 125 -10.38 1.75 5.99
CA MET A 125 -9.65 1.85 7.25
C MET A 125 -10.54 1.55 8.45
N THR A 126 -11.79 2.03 8.49
CA THR A 126 -12.72 1.72 9.60
C THR A 126 -12.84 0.23 9.83
N HIS A 127 -13.04 -0.55 8.77
CA HIS A 127 -13.14 -2.00 8.86
C HIS A 127 -11.82 -2.69 9.19
N HIS A 128 -10.68 -2.12 8.77
CA HIS A 128 -9.38 -2.77 8.97
C HIS A 128 -8.81 -2.50 10.36
N PHE A 129 -8.93 -1.27 10.85
CA PHE A 129 -8.41 -0.87 12.15
C PHE A 129 -9.46 -0.92 13.26
N GLY A 130 -10.73 -1.17 12.93
CA GLY A 130 -11.82 -1.17 13.92
C GLY A 130 -12.20 0.24 14.39
N LEU A 131 -11.92 1.25 13.57
CA LEU A 131 -12.13 2.67 13.87
C LEU A 131 -13.54 3.11 13.48
N SER A 132 -14.07 4.14 14.16
CA SER A 132 -15.20 4.89 13.62
C SER A 132 -14.79 5.64 12.35
N VAL A 133 -15.77 6.10 11.57
CA VAL A 133 -15.49 6.92 10.37
C VAL A 133 -14.74 8.20 10.75
N ASP A 134 -15.15 8.86 11.83
CA ASP A 134 -14.53 10.11 12.25
C ASP A 134 -13.11 9.92 12.80
N ASP A 135 -12.84 8.80 13.48
CA ASP A 135 -11.48 8.45 13.92
C ASP A 135 -10.57 8.14 12.73
N ALA A 136 -11.08 7.45 11.71
CA ALA A 136 -10.34 7.18 10.49
C ALA A 136 -10.01 8.47 9.71
N ILE A 137 -10.94 9.44 9.67
CA ILE A 137 -10.70 10.78 9.11
C ILE A 137 -9.62 11.50 9.92
N ALA A 138 -9.73 11.51 11.25
CA ALA A 138 -8.76 12.15 12.13
C ALA A 138 -7.35 11.53 11.97
N MET A 139 -7.26 10.20 11.86
CA MET A 139 -6.00 9.50 11.61
C MET A 139 -5.38 9.90 10.26
N MET A 140 -6.19 10.02 9.20
CA MET A 140 -5.71 10.45 7.88
C MET A 140 -5.23 11.90 7.83
N ASN A 141 -5.64 12.74 8.77
CA ASN A 141 -5.15 14.11 8.92
C ASN A 141 -4.15 14.29 10.08
N ASN A 142 -3.65 13.21 10.67
CA ASN A 142 -2.65 13.29 11.74
C ASN A 142 -1.22 13.22 11.18
N PRO A 143 -0.38 14.27 11.32
CA PRO A 143 1.00 14.28 10.84
C PRO A 143 1.92 13.32 11.60
N LEU A 144 1.49 12.86 12.78
CA LEU A 144 2.18 11.87 13.59
C LEU A 144 1.54 10.47 13.47
N ALA A 145 0.63 10.25 12.52
CA ALA A 145 0.02 8.94 12.33
C ALA A 145 1.08 7.87 12.07
N ASP A 146 1.08 6.83 12.89
CA ASP A 146 1.89 5.63 12.73
C ASP A 146 1.07 4.38 13.09
N THR A 147 1.73 3.22 13.07
CA THR A 147 1.15 1.96 13.54
C THR A 147 1.92 1.47 14.76
N ASP A 148 1.27 0.72 15.63
CA ASP A 148 1.93 0.14 16.80
C ASP A 148 3.04 -0.85 16.45
N LEU A 149 3.99 -1.00 17.36
CA LEU A 149 4.87 -2.15 17.41
C LEU A 149 4.04 -3.39 17.75
N THR A 150 4.25 -4.48 17.01
CA THR A 150 3.54 -5.75 17.22
C THR A 150 4.53 -6.90 17.25
N GLU A 151 4.04 -8.11 17.54
CA GLU A 151 4.84 -9.34 17.44
C GLU A 151 5.39 -9.60 16.03
N ARG A 152 4.80 -9.00 14.99
CA ARG A 152 5.17 -9.25 13.58
C ARG A 152 5.77 -8.05 12.87
N HIS A 153 5.48 -6.84 13.32
CA HIS A 153 5.84 -5.63 12.61
C HIS A 153 6.38 -4.54 13.53
N VAL A 154 7.38 -3.81 13.05
CA VAL A 154 7.78 -2.52 13.61
C VAL A 154 6.80 -1.42 13.19
N PRO A 155 6.75 -0.28 13.93
CA PRO A 155 5.93 0.86 13.55
C PRO A 155 6.18 1.37 12.12
N GLN A 156 5.10 1.55 11.36
CA GLN A 156 5.12 2.24 10.07
C GLN A 156 4.67 3.68 10.26
N LEU A 157 5.44 4.64 9.76
CA LEU A 157 5.15 6.07 9.84
C LEU A 157 4.30 6.46 8.64
N LEU A 158 3.03 6.77 8.88
CA LEU A 158 2.07 7.03 7.81
C LEU A 158 2.00 8.51 7.44
N ASN A 159 2.06 9.41 8.44
CA ASN A 159 1.75 10.82 8.26
C ASN A 159 0.30 11.05 7.73
N THR A 160 -0.05 12.28 7.40
CA THR A 160 -1.33 12.58 6.76
C THR A 160 -1.41 11.93 5.38
N TRP A 161 -2.62 11.66 4.88
CA TRP A 161 -2.80 11.13 3.53
C TRP A 161 -2.18 12.07 2.47
N SER A 162 -2.36 13.38 2.62
CA SER A 162 -1.76 14.39 1.72
C SER A 162 -0.23 14.33 1.74
N VAL A 163 0.39 14.33 2.92
CA VAL A 163 1.87 14.27 3.03
C VAL A 163 2.39 12.94 2.50
N HIS A 164 1.69 11.84 2.77
CA HIS A 164 2.07 10.53 2.23
C HIS A 164 2.01 10.52 0.70
N VAL A 165 0.94 11.04 0.09
CA VAL A 165 0.82 11.15 -1.37
C VAL A 165 1.87 12.07 -1.95
N THR A 166 2.03 13.27 -1.40
CA THR A 166 3.01 14.25 -1.87
C THR A 166 4.43 13.69 -1.77
N SER A 167 4.81 13.08 -0.65
CA SER A 167 6.16 12.57 -0.44
C SER A 167 6.59 11.55 -1.49
N TRP A 168 5.69 10.65 -1.89
CA TRP A 168 5.98 9.63 -2.89
C TRP A 168 5.79 10.13 -4.32
N ALA A 169 4.78 10.96 -4.56
CA ALA A 169 4.26 11.22 -5.88
C ALA A 169 4.40 12.68 -6.32
N ARG A 170 5.13 13.56 -5.61
CA ARG A 170 5.22 15.01 -5.94
C ARG A 170 5.45 15.29 -7.42
N GLU A 171 6.42 14.61 -8.02
CA GLU A 171 6.83 14.80 -9.41
C GLU A 171 7.03 13.45 -10.08
N GLU A 172 6.67 13.37 -11.36
CA GLU A 172 7.01 12.21 -12.18
C GLU A 172 8.52 12.16 -12.40
N ARG A 173 9.10 10.96 -12.27
CA ARG A 173 10.52 10.73 -12.50
C ARG A 173 10.74 9.33 -13.05
N PRO A 174 11.82 9.07 -13.82
CA PRO A 174 12.02 7.79 -14.49
C PRO A 174 11.95 6.55 -13.57
N GLY A 175 12.39 6.68 -12.31
CA GLY A 175 12.35 5.59 -11.31
C GLY A 175 11.06 5.49 -10.50
N LEU A 176 9.98 6.18 -10.89
CA LEU A 176 8.71 6.19 -10.17
C LEU A 176 7.52 5.90 -11.10
N HIS A 177 6.75 4.87 -10.78
CA HIS A 177 5.47 4.58 -11.42
C HIS A 177 4.30 4.89 -10.49
N ILE A 178 3.47 5.87 -10.85
CA ILE A 178 2.27 6.21 -10.08
C ILE A 178 1.07 5.58 -10.78
N MET A 179 0.22 4.89 -10.01
CA MET A 179 -1.02 4.32 -10.50
C MET A 179 -2.18 4.50 -9.52
N ARG A 180 -3.38 4.69 -10.07
CA ARG A 180 -4.61 4.84 -9.30
C ARG A 180 -5.29 3.50 -9.11
N TYR A 181 -5.79 3.23 -7.91
CA TYR A 181 -6.61 2.06 -7.61
C TYR A 181 -7.84 1.97 -8.53
N GLU A 182 -8.46 3.10 -8.84
CA GLU A 182 -9.65 3.17 -9.69
C GLU A 182 -9.33 2.78 -11.13
N ASP A 183 -8.14 3.13 -11.64
CA ASP A 183 -7.70 2.73 -12.98
C ASP A 183 -7.35 1.23 -13.04
N MET A 184 -6.93 0.63 -11.92
CA MET A 184 -6.74 -0.83 -11.82
C MET A 184 -8.08 -1.56 -11.99
N LEU A 185 -9.17 -0.99 -11.45
CA LEU A 185 -10.53 -1.54 -11.59
C LEU A 185 -11.11 -1.32 -12.98
N GLU A 186 -11.07 -0.09 -13.50
CA GLU A 186 -11.73 0.24 -14.76
C GLU A 186 -10.99 -0.30 -15.98
N LYS A 187 -9.65 -0.21 -15.97
CA LYS A 187 -8.81 -0.42 -17.16
C LYS A 187 -7.62 -1.33 -16.82
N PRO A 188 -7.85 -2.52 -16.23
CA PRO A 188 -6.79 -3.36 -15.66
C PRO A 188 -5.68 -3.67 -16.68
N VAL A 189 -6.03 -4.03 -17.92
CA VAL A 189 -5.04 -4.35 -18.97
C VAL A 189 -4.14 -3.16 -19.28
N LYS A 190 -4.71 -1.96 -19.39
CA LYS A 190 -3.94 -0.73 -19.66
C LYS A 190 -3.06 -0.36 -18.47
N THR A 191 -3.62 -0.41 -17.27
CA THR A 191 -2.95 -0.01 -16.03
C THR A 191 -1.81 -0.96 -15.68
N PHE A 192 -2.08 -2.26 -15.59
CA PHE A 192 -1.06 -3.26 -15.31
C PHE A 192 -0.08 -3.45 -16.47
N GLY A 193 -0.49 -3.22 -17.72
CA GLY A 193 0.42 -3.20 -18.86
C GLY A 193 1.43 -2.04 -18.80
N LYS A 194 1.02 -0.86 -18.29
CA LYS A 194 1.96 0.24 -18.02
C LYS A 194 2.94 -0.12 -16.91
N LEU A 195 2.47 -0.76 -15.84
CA LEU A 195 3.33 -1.26 -14.76
C LEU A 195 4.36 -2.27 -15.28
N ALA A 196 3.95 -3.23 -16.12
CA ALA A 196 4.88 -4.18 -16.72
C ALA A 196 5.98 -3.49 -17.54
N ARG A 197 5.60 -2.53 -18.41
CA ARG A 197 6.57 -1.75 -19.19
C ARG A 197 7.51 -0.90 -18.33
N PHE A 198 7.00 -0.30 -17.25
CA PHE A 198 7.84 0.43 -16.30
C PHE A 198 8.93 -0.47 -15.69
N LEU A 199 8.60 -1.73 -15.44
CA LEU A 199 9.55 -2.74 -14.97
C LEU A 199 10.45 -3.30 -16.08
N GLY A 200 10.42 -2.73 -17.29
CA GLY A 200 11.18 -3.22 -18.44
C GLY A 200 10.67 -4.55 -19.01
N LEU A 201 9.43 -4.94 -18.69
CA LEU A 201 8.83 -6.20 -19.12
C LEU A 201 7.93 -6.00 -20.34
N ASP A 202 7.97 -6.97 -21.26
CA ASP A 202 7.02 -7.08 -22.38
C ASP A 202 6.37 -8.48 -22.40
N PRO A 203 5.48 -8.79 -21.44
CA PRO A 203 4.86 -10.10 -21.36
C PRO A 203 3.86 -10.30 -22.51
N PRO A 204 3.73 -11.54 -23.04
CA PRO A 204 2.66 -11.87 -23.97
C PRO A 204 1.28 -11.49 -23.39
N LYS A 205 0.37 -11.08 -24.28
CA LYS A 205 -0.97 -10.60 -23.90
C LYS A 205 -1.70 -11.61 -23.01
N GLU A 206 -1.57 -12.90 -23.32
CA GLU A 206 -2.19 -14.01 -22.61
C GLU A 206 -1.66 -14.12 -21.18
N ARG A 207 -0.35 -13.91 -20.99
CA ARG A 207 0.31 -13.91 -19.67
C ARG A 207 -0.14 -12.72 -18.83
N LEU A 208 -0.19 -11.52 -19.43
CA LEU A 208 -0.69 -10.31 -18.75
C LEU A 208 -2.15 -10.49 -18.31
N GLN A 209 -3.01 -10.96 -19.22
CA GLN A 209 -4.42 -11.21 -18.92
C GLN A 209 -4.61 -12.32 -17.88
N LYS A 210 -3.79 -13.38 -17.93
CA LYS A 210 -3.82 -14.44 -16.91
C LYS A 210 -3.47 -13.89 -15.53
N ALA A 211 -2.40 -13.10 -15.42
CA ALA A 211 -2.00 -12.48 -14.16
C ALA A 211 -3.09 -11.54 -13.59
N ILE A 212 -3.76 -10.77 -14.45
CA ILE A 212 -4.91 -9.93 -14.06
C ILE A 212 -6.07 -10.79 -13.53
N ARG A 213 -6.42 -11.89 -14.22
CA ARG A 213 -7.49 -12.78 -13.77
C ARG A 213 -7.17 -13.46 -12.44
N TYR A 214 -5.94 -13.97 -12.29
CA TYR A 214 -5.50 -14.68 -11.08
C TYR A 214 -5.35 -13.77 -9.86
N SER A 215 -5.13 -12.47 -10.09
CA SER A 215 -5.07 -11.46 -9.02
C SER A 215 -6.41 -10.76 -8.77
N SER A 216 -7.47 -11.14 -9.49
CA SER A 216 -8.78 -10.47 -9.35
C SER A 216 -9.34 -10.54 -7.93
N PHE A 217 -10.10 -9.52 -7.55
CA PHE A 217 -10.75 -9.46 -6.23
C PHE A 217 -11.53 -10.74 -5.89
N ARG A 218 -12.26 -11.30 -6.87
CA ARG A 218 -13.01 -12.55 -6.71
C ARG A 218 -12.11 -13.70 -6.29
N VAL A 219 -11.01 -13.92 -7.01
CA VAL A 219 -10.05 -15.00 -6.73
C VAL A 219 -9.43 -14.82 -5.35
N LEU A 220 -8.98 -13.61 -5.01
CA LEU A 220 -8.37 -13.34 -3.70
C LEU A 220 -9.37 -13.52 -2.54
N LYS A 221 -10.62 -13.10 -2.73
CA LYS A 221 -11.70 -13.28 -1.76
C LYS A 221 -12.05 -14.77 -1.56
N GLU A 222 -12.08 -15.55 -2.64
CA GLU A 222 -12.28 -16.99 -2.58
C GLU A 222 -11.13 -17.69 -1.84
N GLN A 223 -9.88 -17.28 -2.07
CA GLN A 223 -8.73 -17.79 -1.31
C GLN A 223 -8.84 -17.47 0.19
N GLU A 224 -9.18 -16.23 0.54
CA GLU A 224 -9.40 -15.85 1.95
C GLU A 224 -10.52 -16.70 2.59
N LYS A 225 -11.63 -16.92 1.87
CA LYS A 225 -12.73 -17.77 2.38
C LYS A 225 -12.28 -19.21 2.63
N ALA A 226 -11.43 -19.75 1.76
CA ALA A 226 -11.00 -21.16 1.83
C ALA A 226 -9.88 -21.40 2.85
N LYS A 227 -8.93 -20.48 2.97
CA LYS A 227 -7.67 -20.68 3.73
C LYS A 227 -7.42 -19.64 4.82
N GLY A 228 -8.27 -18.61 4.90
CA GLY A 228 -7.97 -17.40 5.66
C GLY A 228 -6.91 -16.54 4.97
N PHE A 229 -6.61 -15.38 5.58
CA PHE A 229 -5.54 -14.51 5.13
C PHE A 229 -4.75 -13.95 6.32
N LYS A 230 -3.43 -14.14 6.31
CA LYS A 230 -2.54 -13.78 7.41
C LYS A 230 -2.42 -12.28 7.66
N GLU A 231 -2.72 -11.43 6.67
CA GLU A 231 -2.75 -9.97 6.83
C GLU A 231 -4.17 -9.45 7.17
N ARG A 232 -5.16 -10.33 7.40
CA ARG A 232 -6.45 -9.93 7.96
C ARG A 232 -6.25 -9.51 9.42
N SER A 233 -6.68 -8.29 9.76
CA SER A 233 -6.66 -7.81 11.13
C SER A 233 -7.68 -8.54 11.99
N ALA A 234 -7.40 -8.65 13.29
CA ALA A 234 -8.30 -9.30 14.25
C ALA A 234 -9.68 -8.62 14.33
N THR A 235 -9.72 -7.31 14.10
CA THR A 235 -10.94 -6.49 14.11
C THR A 235 -11.78 -6.62 12.84
N ALA A 236 -11.20 -7.09 11.73
CA ALA A 236 -11.89 -7.19 10.45
C ALA A 236 -12.59 -8.54 10.27
N LYS A 237 -13.89 -8.52 9.94
CA LYS A 237 -14.65 -9.74 9.55
C LYS A 237 -14.07 -10.40 8.30
N ALA A 238 -13.61 -9.61 7.34
CA ALA A 238 -12.94 -10.05 6.11
C ALA A 238 -11.97 -8.98 5.63
N PHE A 239 -10.85 -9.38 5.03
CA PHE A 239 -9.90 -8.50 4.37
C PHE A 239 -10.42 -8.06 2.99
N PHE A 240 -10.93 -9.01 2.20
CA PHE A 240 -11.51 -8.75 0.87
C PHE A 240 -13.02 -8.47 0.98
N ARG A 241 -13.37 -7.24 1.36
CA ARG A 241 -14.76 -6.84 1.61
C ARG A 241 -15.59 -6.67 0.33
N GLU A 242 -15.37 -5.56 -0.39
CA GLU A 242 -16.12 -5.23 -1.62
C GLU A 242 -15.24 -5.10 -2.86
N GLY A 243 -14.00 -4.61 -2.74
CA GLY A 243 -13.11 -4.45 -3.89
C GLY A 243 -13.56 -3.40 -4.91
N THR A 244 -14.55 -2.57 -4.57
CA THR A 244 -15.13 -1.54 -5.44
C THR A 244 -14.60 -0.14 -5.12
N ARG A 245 -15.02 0.83 -5.92
CA ARG A 245 -14.85 2.28 -5.68
C ARG A 245 -16.20 2.95 -5.47
N ASP A 246 -16.18 4.22 -5.06
CA ASP A 246 -17.36 5.09 -4.89
C ASP A 246 -18.32 4.65 -3.78
N GLN A 247 -17.85 3.85 -2.82
CA GLN A 247 -18.65 3.42 -1.67
C GLN A 247 -18.95 4.60 -0.73
N TRP A 248 -18.03 5.57 -0.70
CA TRP A 248 -18.17 6.81 0.04
C TRP A 248 -19.45 7.57 -0.24
N ARG A 249 -20.02 7.43 -1.44
CA ARG A 249 -21.27 8.10 -1.82
C ARG A 249 -22.46 7.67 -0.97
N LYS A 250 -22.44 6.44 -0.46
CA LYS A 250 -23.51 5.85 0.34
C LYS A 250 -23.21 5.85 1.84
N LEU A 251 -21.92 5.85 2.20
CA LEU A 251 -21.48 5.58 3.58
C LEU A 251 -20.98 6.82 4.31
N LEU A 252 -20.53 7.87 3.60
CA LEU A 252 -20.07 9.10 4.24
C LEU A 252 -21.18 10.15 4.25
N THR A 253 -21.24 10.91 5.35
CA THR A 253 -22.11 12.08 5.44
C THR A 253 -21.51 13.27 4.68
N PRO A 254 -22.31 14.28 4.29
CA PRO A 254 -21.81 15.50 3.67
C PRO A 254 -20.70 16.17 4.49
N ALA A 255 -20.89 16.30 5.81
CA ALA A 255 -19.90 16.90 6.70
C ALA A 255 -18.57 16.13 6.73
N GLN A 256 -18.61 14.79 6.67
CA GLN A 256 -17.41 13.96 6.58
C GLN A 256 -16.69 14.13 5.24
N ILE A 257 -17.45 14.21 4.14
CA ILE A 257 -16.90 14.48 2.80
C ILE A 257 -16.22 15.85 2.79
N GLU A 258 -16.88 16.89 3.33
CA GLU A 258 -16.35 18.25 3.41
C GLU A 258 -15.06 18.31 4.21
N ARG A 259 -14.99 17.65 5.37
CA ARG A 259 -13.76 17.56 6.17
C ARG A 259 -12.60 16.94 5.39
N ILE A 260 -12.83 15.79 4.75
CA ILE A 260 -11.80 15.11 3.95
C ILE A 260 -11.33 15.98 2.79
N VAL A 261 -12.26 16.67 2.10
CA VAL A 261 -11.92 17.58 0.99
C VAL A 261 -11.17 18.81 1.48
N ALA A 262 -11.52 19.36 2.64
CA ALA A 262 -10.80 20.48 3.24
C ALA A 262 -9.34 20.10 3.58
N ASP A 263 -9.15 18.93 4.19
CA ASP A 263 -7.83 18.46 4.63
C ASP A 263 -6.92 17.98 3.47
N HIS A 264 -7.53 17.43 2.41
CA HIS A 264 -6.81 16.70 1.37
C HIS A 264 -7.05 17.21 -0.06
N GLY A 265 -7.76 18.33 -0.21
CA GLY A 265 -8.29 18.84 -1.47
C GLY A 265 -7.25 19.03 -2.57
N GLU A 266 -6.04 19.50 -2.25
CA GLU A 266 -4.98 19.72 -3.23
C GLU A 266 -4.57 18.41 -3.93
N GLN A 267 -4.20 17.39 -3.15
CA GLN A 267 -3.81 16.09 -3.71
C GLN A 267 -5.03 15.36 -4.29
N MET A 268 -6.22 15.53 -3.72
CA MET A 268 -7.46 15.02 -4.32
C MET A 268 -7.68 15.63 -5.71
N ALA A 269 -7.50 16.94 -5.90
CA ALA A 269 -7.69 17.61 -7.17
C ALA A 269 -6.71 17.07 -8.21
N ARG A 270 -5.44 16.92 -7.83
CA ARG A 270 -4.37 16.39 -8.66
C ARG A 270 -4.70 15.00 -9.24
N PHE A 271 -5.34 14.14 -8.46
CA PHE A 271 -5.73 12.79 -8.89
C PHE A 271 -7.19 12.67 -9.33
N GLY A 272 -7.92 13.79 -9.45
CA GLY A 272 -9.31 13.80 -9.91
C GLY A 272 -10.29 13.12 -8.94
N TYR A 273 -10.07 13.31 -7.63
CA TYR A 273 -10.90 12.75 -6.55
C TYR A 273 -11.84 13.76 -5.90
N VAL A 274 -11.70 15.07 -6.15
CA VAL A 274 -12.63 16.07 -5.61
C VAL A 274 -14.03 15.82 -6.18
N PRO A 275 -15.04 15.57 -5.33
CA PRO A 275 -16.41 15.39 -5.78
C PRO A 275 -16.93 16.65 -6.47
N LYS A 276 -17.55 16.50 -7.65
CA LYS A 276 -18.25 17.60 -8.32
C LYS A 276 -19.55 17.98 -7.60
N VAL A 277 -20.17 17.02 -6.92
CA VAL A 277 -21.42 17.16 -6.17
C VAL A 277 -21.27 16.35 -4.89
N ILE A 278 -21.55 16.98 -3.75
CA ILE A 278 -21.65 16.29 -2.46
C ILE A 278 -23.07 15.71 -2.36
N PRO A 279 -23.24 14.38 -2.22
CA PRO A 279 -24.55 13.77 -2.10
C PRO A 279 -25.32 14.38 -0.92
N LYS A 280 -26.57 14.80 -1.11
CA LYS A 280 -27.43 15.22 0.00
C LYS A 280 -27.77 13.98 0.84
N GLN A 281 -27.78 14.11 2.18
CA GLN A 281 -28.21 13.04 3.08
C GLN A 281 -29.63 12.57 2.69
N GLY A 282 -29.80 11.26 2.45
CA GLY A 282 -31.11 10.63 2.26
C GLY A 282 -31.60 10.43 0.82
N ALA A 283 -30.81 10.70 -0.22
CA ALA A 283 -31.17 10.27 -1.57
C ALA A 283 -30.69 8.81 -1.80
N ALA A 284 -31.59 7.86 -1.54
CA ALA A 284 -31.47 6.48 -1.99
C ALA A 284 -31.59 6.37 -3.52
#